data_AF-A0A7V7E6G4-F1
#
_entry.id   AF-A0A7V7E6G4-F1
#
_cell.length_a   1.000
_cell.length_b   1.000
_cell.length_c   1.000
_cell.angle_alpha   90.00
_cell.angle_beta   90.00
_cell.angle_gamma   90.00
#
_symmetry.space_group_name_H-M   'P 1'
#
loop_
_entity.id
_entity.type
_entity.pdbx_description
1 polymer ?
#
loop_
_entity_poly.entity_id
_entity_poly.type
_entity_poly.pdbx_seq_one_letter_code
_entity_poly.pdbx_strand_id
1 'polypeptide(L)' 'RPDGAISADGRVMGGYLHGLFAADGFRRAFLDRLQPGAAGGLAFTAEVEAVLDRLARHLETHLDLDGLLAAAGA' A
#
# COMPACT_ATOMS: atom_id res chain seq x y z
N ARG A 1 -3.95 20.38 14.13
CA ARG A 1 -5.29 20.27 13.50
C ARG A 1 -5.51 18.79 13.24
N PRO A 2 -6.61 18.16 13.70
CA PRO A 2 -6.86 16.77 13.35
C PRO A 2 -7.11 16.68 11.83
N ASP A 3 -6.49 15.72 11.16
CA ASP A 3 -6.58 15.52 9.71
C ASP A 3 -7.89 14.80 9.28
N GLY A 4 -8.89 14.79 10.16
CA GLY A 4 -10.19 14.16 9.93
C GLY A 4 -11.28 14.58 10.92
N ALA A 5 -12.50 14.11 10.65
CA ALA A 5 -13.71 14.34 11.42
C ALA A 5 -14.63 13.10 11.38
N ILE A 6 -15.43 12.91 12.43
CA ILE A 6 -16.41 11.84 12.54
C ILE A 6 -17.73 12.44 13.03
N SER A 7 -18.87 12.04 12.45
CA SER A 7 -20.20 12.45 12.93
C SER A 7 -20.46 11.92 14.34
N ALA A 8 -21.30 12.60 15.11
CA ALA A 8 -21.58 12.22 16.50
C ALA A 8 -22.15 10.78 16.64
N ASP A 9 -22.85 10.31 15.61
CA ASP A 9 -23.42 8.95 15.53
C ASP A 9 -22.44 7.90 14.96
N GLY A 10 -21.21 8.32 14.61
CA GLY A 10 -20.15 7.44 14.09
C GLY A 10 -20.39 6.88 12.69
N ARG A 11 -21.45 7.33 12.00
CA ARG A 11 -21.84 6.81 10.67
C ARG A 11 -21.06 7.44 9.52
N VAL A 12 -20.60 8.67 9.69
CA VAL A 12 -19.84 9.41 8.69
C VAL A 12 -18.46 9.71 9.24
N MET A 13 -17.44 9.40 8.46
CA MET A 13 -16.03 9.59 8.79
C MET A 13 -15.35 10.22 7.58
N GLY A 14 -14.48 11.21 7.78
CA GLY A 14 -13.76 11.88 6.70
C GLY A 14 -12.38 12.32 7.13
N GLY A 15 -11.44 12.35 6.19
CA GLY A 15 -10.07 12.76 6.42
C GLY A 15 -9.21 12.53 5.19
N TYR A 16 -7.90 12.74 5.33
CA TYR A 16 -6.96 12.39 4.27
C TYR A 16 -6.79 10.87 4.18
N LEU A 17 -7.18 10.28 3.05
CA LEU A 17 -7.24 8.82 2.87
C LEU A 17 -5.97 8.22 2.23
N HIS A 18 -5.11 9.05 1.63
CA HIS A 18 -3.96 8.55 0.90
C HIS A 18 -3.04 7.79 1.85
N GLY A 19 -2.72 6.53 1.52
CA GLY A 19 -1.91 5.65 2.35
C GLY A 19 -2.61 5.09 3.59
N LEU A 20 -3.78 5.59 3.98
CA LEU A 20 -4.46 5.16 5.22
C LEU A 20 -4.80 3.66 5.22
N PHE A 21 -5.26 3.15 4.08
CA PHE A 21 -5.56 1.73 3.91
C PHE A 21 -4.33 0.87 3.60
N ALA A 22 -3.15 1.46 3.34
CA ALA A 22 -1.91 0.70 3.26
C ALA A 22 -1.45 0.26 4.67
N ALA A 23 -1.81 1.01 5.71
CA ALA A 23 -1.53 0.66 7.10
C ALA A 23 -2.39 -0.54 7.54
N ASP A 24 -1.75 -1.70 7.72
CA ASP A 24 -2.43 -2.96 8.01
C ASP A 24 -3.31 -2.88 9.28
N GLY A 25 -2.84 -2.19 10.32
CA GLY A 25 -3.59 -2.01 11.56
C GLY A 25 -4.89 -1.22 11.37
N PHE A 26 -4.84 -0.12 10.60
CA PHE A 26 -6.05 0.65 10.29
C PHE A 26 -7.01 -0.15 9.42
N ARG A 27 -6.50 -0.75 8.33
CA ARG A 27 -7.31 -1.55 7.40
C ARG A 27 -8.00 -2.70 8.13
N ARG A 28 -7.28 -3.39 9.02
CA ARG A 28 -7.84 -4.46 9.86
C ARG A 28 -8.97 -3.96 10.75
N ALA A 29 -8.71 -2.93 11.56
CA ALA A 29 -9.71 -2.37 12.46
C ALA A 29 -10.94 -1.84 11.72
N PHE A 30 -10.74 -1.25 10.54
CA PHE A 30 -11.83 -0.76 9.70
C PHE A 30 -12.69 -1.90 9.14
N LEU A 31 -12.09 -2.94 8.56
CA LEU A 31 -12.82 -4.08 8.01
C LEU A 31 -13.54 -4.90 9.08
N ASP A 32 -12.92 -5.08 10.26
CA ASP A 32 -13.53 -5.79 11.39
C ASP A 32 -14.80 -5.08 11.91
N ARG A 33 -14.92 -3.76 11.72
CA ARG A 33 -16.16 -3.01 12.01
C ARG A 33 -17.29 -3.32 11.03
N LEU A 34 -16.97 -3.71 9.79
CA LEU A 34 -17.95 -4.02 8.75
C LEU A 34 -18.36 -5.49 8.80
N GLN A 35 -17.38 -6.37 8.95
CA GLN A 35 -17.58 -7.80 9.09
C GLN A 35 -16.46 -8.36 9.98
N PRO A 36 -16.77 -8.78 11.21
CA PRO A 36 -15.78 -9.34 12.12
C PRO A 36 -15.02 -10.51 11.47
N GLY A 37 -13.69 -10.45 11.47
CA GLY A 37 -12.83 -11.48 10.90
C GLY A 37 -12.66 -11.39 9.38
N ALA A 38 -13.18 -10.35 8.72
CA ALA A 38 -12.92 -10.10 7.30
C ALA A 38 -11.47 -9.67 7.02
N ALA A 39 -10.78 -9.14 8.02
CA ALA A 39 -9.39 -8.75 7.89
C ALA A 39 -8.47 -9.98 7.99
N GLY A 40 -7.90 -10.38 6.86
CA GLY A 40 -6.80 -11.36 6.82
C GLY A 40 -5.46 -10.81 7.32
N GLY A 41 -4.48 -11.69 7.48
CA GLY A 41 -3.10 -11.36 7.87
C GLY A 41 -2.24 -10.84 6.71
N LEU A 42 -2.74 -9.87 5.94
CA LEU A 42 -1.98 -9.28 4.84
C LEU A 42 -1.00 -8.22 5.36
N ALA A 43 0.29 -8.42 5.13
CA ALA A 43 1.35 -7.43 5.36
C ALA A 43 1.57 -6.61 4.08
N PHE A 44 0.71 -5.63 3.83
CA PHE A 44 0.59 -5.03 2.48
C PHE A 44 1.89 -4.38 1.99
N THR A 45 2.55 -3.59 2.85
CA THR A 45 3.83 -2.95 2.49
C THR A 45 4.90 -3.99 2.17
N ALA A 46 4.99 -5.07 2.96
CA ALA A 46 5.97 -6.13 2.71
C ALA A 46 5.72 -6.86 1.38
N GLU A 47 4.45 -7.10 1.04
CA GLU A 47 4.08 -7.69 -0.26
C GLU A 47 4.43 -6.76 -1.44
N VAL A 48 4.23 -5.46 -1.31
CA VAL A 48 4.64 -4.48 -2.33
C VAL A 48 6.15 -4.55 -2.56
N GLU A 49 6.95 -4.48 -1.51
CA GLU A 49 8.41 -4.59 -1.60
C GLU A 49 8.83 -5.91 -2.26
N ALA A 50 8.24 -7.04 -1.83
CA ALA A 50 8.55 -8.34 -2.41
C ALA A 50 8.22 -8.44 -3.91
N VAL A 51 7.13 -7.79 -4.35
CA VAL A 51 6.77 -7.73 -5.78
C VAL A 51 7.74 -6.84 -6.56
N LEU A 52 8.13 -5.70 -6.01
CA LEU A 52 9.10 -4.79 -6.64
C LEU A 52 10.47 -5.45 -6.78
N ASP A 53 10.95 -6.16 -5.75
CA ASP A 53 12.19 -6.93 -5.80
C ASP A 53 12.15 -8.02 -6.87
N ARG A 54 11.02 -8.73 -6.97
CA ARG A 54 10.83 -9.75 -8.02
C ARG A 54 10.83 -9.13 -9.41
N LEU A 55 10.22 -7.96 -9.56
CA LEU A 55 10.20 -7.24 -10.83
C LEU A 55 11.62 -6.79 -11.19
N ALA A 56 12.36 -6.16 -10.27
CA ALA A 56 13.73 -5.73 -10.50
C ALA A 56 14.61 -6.89 -10.96
N ARG A 57 14.57 -8.02 -10.25
CA ARG A 57 15.32 -9.23 -10.64
C ARG A 57 14.94 -9.76 -12.02
N HIS A 58 13.66 -9.70 -12.37
CA HIS A 58 13.20 -10.12 -13.69
C HIS A 58 13.77 -9.21 -14.78
N LEU A 59 13.79 -7.89 -14.56
CA LEU A 59 14.38 -6.95 -15.49
C LEU A 59 15.90 -7.15 -15.61
N GLU A 60 16.63 -7.31 -14.51
CA GLU A 60 18.07 -7.61 -14.50
C GLU A 60 18.41 -8.90 -15.26
N THR A 61 17.54 -9.90 -15.21
CA THR A 61 17.76 -11.19 -15.89
C THR A 61 17.57 -11.09 -17.40
N HIS A 62 16.69 -10.20 -17.86
CA HIS A 62 16.20 -10.21 -19.24
C HIS A 62 16.52 -8.95 -20.04
N LEU A 63 17.02 -7.88 -19.40
CA LEU A 63 17.33 -6.61 -20.05
C LEU A 63 18.78 -6.20 -19.78
N ASP A 64 19.40 -5.57 -20.79
CA ASP A 64 20.66 -4.85 -20.64
C ASP A 64 20.40 -3.49 -19.99
N LEU A 65 20.36 -3.46 -18.65
CA LEU A 65 20.07 -2.25 -17.90
C LEU A 65 21.17 -1.19 -18.06
N ASP A 66 22.43 -1.59 -18.17
CA ASP A 66 23.56 -0.69 -18.38
C ASP A 66 23.46 -0.03 -19.77
N GLY A 67 23.17 -0.82 -20.81
CA GLY A 67 22.95 -0.31 -22.16
C GLY A 67 21.74 0.63 -22.25
N LEU A 68 20.64 0.31 -21.55
CA LEU A 68 19.47 1.20 -21.46
C LEU A 68 19.80 2.52 -20.75
N LEU A 69 20.55 2.48 -19.65
CA LEU A 69 20.97 3.67 -18.92
C LEU A 69 21.88 4.56 -19.79
N ALA A 70 22.86 3.97 -20.47
CA ALA A 70 23.73 4.69 -21.39
C ALA A 70 22.95 5.33 -22.55
N ALA A 71 21.97 4.62 -23.12
CA ALA A 71 21.11 5.15 -24.18
C ALA A 71 20.19 6.29 -23.70
N ALA A 72 19.80 6.30 -22.42
CA ALA A 72 19.02 7.37 -21.81
C ALA A 72 19.84 8.65 -21.51
N GLY A 73 21.15 8.64 -21.75
CA GLY A 73 22.04 9.76 -21.50
C GLY A 73 22.48 9.89 -20.04
N ALA A 74 22.39 8.79 -19.27
CA ALA A 74 22.98 8.70 -17.94
C ALA A 74 24.50 8.46 -18.01
#